data_AF-A0A353VP63-F1
#
_entry.id   AF-A0A353VP63-F1
#
_cell.length_a   1.000
_cell.length_b   1.000
_cell.length_c   1.000
_cell.angle_alpha   90.00
_cell.angle_beta   90.00
_cell.angle_gamma   90.00
#
_symmetry.space_group_name_H-M   'P 1'
#
loop_
_entity.id
_entity.type
_entity.pdbx_description
1 polymer ?
#
loop_
_entity_poly.entity_id
_entity_poly.type
_entity_poly.pdbx_seq_one_letter_code
_entity_poly.pdbx_strand_id
1 'polypeptide(L)'
;MNIGDDFKIITDKTADGVRHITAVPSALVCSAQIDFDLVDGKIHNLHYIKGCDGNLQAIGRLLEGMDAGKAVEILSGVNCHGRGTSCSDQLARILRSITG
;
A
#
# COMPACT_ATOMS: atom_id res chain seq x y z
N MET A 1 -9.99 21.15 3.92
CA MET A 1 -9.84 19.95 3.07
C MET A 1 -9.16 18.90 3.92
N ASN A 2 -9.91 17.91 4.40
CA ASN A 2 -9.30 16.79 5.10
C ASN A 2 -8.62 15.93 4.03
N ILE A 3 -7.30 15.85 4.08
CA ILE A 3 -6.40 15.09 3.22
C ILE A 3 -6.49 13.62 3.65
N GLY A 4 -7.69 13.03 3.58
CA GLY A 4 -7.91 11.67 4.05
C GLY A 4 -9.04 11.01 3.28
N ASP A 5 -8.82 10.21 2.26
CA ASP A 5 -7.61 9.91 1.50
C ASP A 5 -8.08 9.65 0.06
N ASP A 6 -7.24 9.94 -0.93
CA ASP A 6 -7.59 9.86 -2.35
C ASP A 6 -7.52 8.44 -2.94
N PHE A 7 -7.52 7.41 -2.09
CA PHE A 7 -7.62 6.00 -2.46
C PHE A 7 -9.00 5.42 -2.14
N LYS A 8 -9.27 4.21 -2.63
CA LYS A 8 -10.48 3.44 -2.32
C LYS A 8 -10.14 2.00 -2.01
N ILE A 9 -10.52 1.52 -0.82
CA ILE A 9 -10.50 0.09 -0.50
C ILE A 9 -11.65 -0.58 -1.24
N ILE A 10 -11.33 -1.61 -2.02
CA ILE A 10 -12.27 -2.40 -2.81
C ILE A 10 -12.65 -3.67 -2.06
N THR A 11 -11.66 -4.31 -1.43
CA THR A 11 -11.84 -5.51 -0.60
C THR A 11 -11.03 -5.36 0.67
N ASP A 12 -11.66 -5.73 1.78
CA ASP A 12 -11.03 -5.94 3.09
C ASP A 12 -11.75 -7.12 3.73
N LYS A 13 -11.10 -8.29 3.68
CA LYS A 13 -11.70 -9.56 4.11
C LYS A 13 -10.69 -10.37 4.89
N THR A 14 -11.14 -10.93 6.00
CA THR A 14 -10.34 -11.84 6.81
C THR A 14 -10.86 -13.26 6.69
N ALA A 15 -9.98 -14.21 6.38
CA ALA A 15 -10.25 -15.64 6.40
C ALA A 15 -8.99 -16.38 6.89
N ASP A 16 -9.17 -17.36 7.77
CA ASP A 16 -8.09 -18.24 8.25
C ASP A 16 -6.83 -17.51 8.75
N GLY A 17 -7.02 -16.37 9.44
CA GLY A 17 -5.91 -15.56 9.97
C GLY A 17 -5.23 -14.64 8.96
N VAL A 18 -5.68 -14.64 7.71
CA VAL A 18 -5.18 -13.77 6.63
C VAL A 18 -6.21 -12.70 6.32
N ARG A 19 -5.81 -11.43 6.42
CA ARG A 19 -6.63 -10.28 5.99
C ARG A 19 -6.16 -9.79 4.63
N HIS A 20 -6.95 -10.04 3.59
CA HIS A 20 -6.66 -9.64 2.22
C HIS A 20 -7.23 -8.24 1.93
N ILE A 21 -6.39 -7.38 1.35
CA ILE A 21 -6.72 -6.00 0.99
C ILE A 21 -6.49 -5.79 -0.51
N THR A 22 -7.52 -5.28 -1.19
CA THR A 22 -7.39 -4.69 -2.53
C THR A 22 -7.79 -3.24 -2.45
N ALA A 23 -6.94 -2.35 -2.97
CA ALA A 23 -7.22 -0.92 -3.01
C ALA A 23 -6.86 -0.30 -4.36
N VAL A 24 -7.64 0.69 -4.78
CA VAL A 24 -7.30 1.59 -5.89
C VAL A 24 -6.62 2.81 -5.27
N PRO A 25 -5.34 3.09 -5.56
CA PRO A 25 -4.65 4.25 -5.03
C PRO A 25 -5.10 5.53 -5.75
N SER A 26 -4.61 6.68 -5.29
CA SER A 26 -4.79 7.98 -5.94
C SER A 26 -4.62 7.94 -7.46
N ALA A 27 -5.52 8.62 -8.17
CA ALA A 27 -5.36 8.87 -9.61
C ALA A 27 -4.08 9.68 -9.96
N LEU A 28 -3.42 10.27 -8.96
CA LEU A 28 -2.13 10.96 -9.13
C LEU A 28 -0.95 10.01 -9.29
N VAL A 29 -1.08 8.72 -8.96
CA VAL A 29 0.03 7.74 -9.08
C VAL A 29 -0.13 6.85 -10.31
N CYS A 30 0.95 6.15 -10.67
CA CYS A 30 0.97 5.30 -11.87
C CYS A 30 0.36 3.91 -11.66
N SER A 31 0.30 3.44 -10.40
CA SER A 31 -0.39 2.19 -10.08
C SER A 31 -1.90 2.39 -10.18
N ALA A 32 -2.60 1.39 -10.70
CA ALA A 32 -4.05 1.35 -10.78
C ALA A 32 -4.68 0.51 -9.64
N GLN A 33 -3.90 -0.38 -9.02
CA GLN A 33 -4.36 -1.24 -7.94
C GLN A 33 -3.18 -1.69 -7.07
N ILE A 34 -3.44 -1.88 -5.78
CA ILE A 34 -2.51 -2.46 -4.82
C ILE A 34 -3.24 -3.60 -4.12
N ASP A 35 -2.65 -4.78 -4.15
CA ASP A 35 -3.13 -5.99 -3.49
C ASP A 35 -2.08 -6.45 -2.48
N PHE A 36 -2.50 -6.80 -1.27
CA PHE A 36 -1.61 -7.38 -0.26
C PHE A 36 -2.42 -8.08 0.82
N ASP A 37 -1.72 -8.94 1.56
CA ASP A 37 -2.24 -9.63 2.73
C ASP A 37 -1.61 -9.06 4.00
N LEU A 38 -2.37 -9.14 5.10
CA LEU A 38 -1.85 -8.96 6.45
C LEU A 38 -2.00 -10.28 7.22
N VAL A 39 -0.88 -10.78 7.75
CA VAL A 39 -0.82 -11.96 8.63
C VAL A 39 -0.10 -11.54 9.90
N ASP A 40 -0.78 -11.59 11.05
CA ASP A 40 -0.26 -11.13 12.34
C ASP A 40 0.36 -9.72 12.30
N GLY A 41 -0.28 -8.80 11.55
CA GLY A 41 0.16 -7.42 11.39
C GLY A 41 1.31 -7.22 10.38
N LYS A 42 1.76 -8.28 9.71
CA LYS A 42 2.86 -8.23 8.74
C LYS A 42 2.34 -8.30 7.31
N ILE A 43 3.00 -7.57 6.42
CA ILE A 43 2.68 -7.48 4.99
C ILE A 43 3.14 -8.76 4.28
N HIS A 44 2.26 -9.33 3.47
CA HIS A 44 2.55 -10.47 2.61
C HIS A 44 1.95 -10.26 1.21
N ASN A 45 2.53 -10.92 0.21
CA ASN A 45 2.00 -10.98 -1.16
C ASN A 45 1.71 -9.60 -1.78
N LEU A 46 2.50 -8.57 -1.45
CA LEU A 46 2.30 -7.23 -1.98
C LEU A 46 2.52 -7.20 -3.50
N HIS A 47 1.48 -6.81 -4.21
CA HIS A 47 1.46 -6.71 -5.66
C HIS A 47 0.83 -5.38 -6.10
N TYR A 48 1.37 -4.82 -7.19
CA TYR A 48 0.85 -3.60 -7.81
C TYR A 48 0.43 -3.91 -9.24
N ILE A 49 -0.73 -3.39 -9.66
CA ILE A 49 -1.14 -3.39 -11.06
C ILE A 49 -0.76 -2.04 -11.69
N LYS A 50 0.07 -2.07 -12.74
CA LYS A 50 0.70 -0.90 -13.38
C LYS A 50 1.68 -0.14 -12.47
N GLY A 51 2.45 0.75 -13.09
CA GLY A 51 3.50 1.54 -12.46
C GLY A 51 4.90 1.11 -12.93
N CYS A 52 5.93 1.48 -12.16
CA CYS A 52 7.30 1.06 -12.47
C CYS A 52 7.47 -0.41 -12.09
N ASP A 53 7.38 -1.29 -13.08
CA ASP A 53 7.35 -2.75 -12.89
C ASP A 53 8.47 -3.27 -11.98
N GLY A 54 9.73 -3.01 -12.34
CA GLY A 54 10.89 -3.50 -11.56
C GLY A 54 10.95 -2.94 -10.13
N ASN A 55 10.73 -1.64 -9.94
CA ASN A 55 10.81 -1.03 -8.61
C ASN A 55 9.65 -1.45 -7.70
N LEU A 56 8.43 -1.58 -8.23
CA LEU A 56 7.28 -2.00 -7.43
C LEU A 56 7.37 -3.47 -7.03
N GLN A 57 7.91 -4.33 -7.90
CA GLN A 57 8.27 -5.71 -7.52
C GLN A 57 9.35 -5.74 -6.44
N ALA A 58 10.37 -4.89 -6.54
CA ALA A 58 11.42 -4.80 -5.52
C ALA A 58 10.85 -4.34 -4.17
N ILE A 59 9.96 -3.35 -4.14
CA ILE A 59 9.25 -2.92 -2.93
C ILE A 59 8.45 -4.08 -2.33
N GLY A 60 7.70 -4.83 -3.14
CA GLY A 60 6.99 -6.04 -2.69
C GLY A 60 7.91 -7.00 -1.94
N ARG A 61 9.08 -7.31 -2.52
CA ARG A 61 10.08 -8.20 -1.91
C ARG A 61 10.71 -7.63 -0.63
N LEU A 62 10.96 -6.33 -0.58
CA LEU A 62 11.58 -5.67 0.57
C LEU A 62 10.64 -5.60 1.78
N LEU A 63 9.32 -5.56 1.53
CA LEU A 63 8.29 -5.45 2.57
C LEU A 63 7.70 -6.80 2.99
N GLU A 64 8.06 -7.89 2.33
CA GLU A 64 7.56 -9.22 2.66
C GLU A 64 7.92 -9.61 4.10
N GLY A 65 6.91 -9.93 4.92
CA GLY A 65 7.03 -10.20 6.35
C GLY A 65 7.33 -8.98 7.22
N MET A 66 7.33 -7.76 6.66
CA MET A 66 7.54 -6.52 7.41
C MET A 66 6.30 -6.14 8.21
N ASP A 67 6.51 -5.67 9.43
CA ASP A 67 5.46 -5.04 10.24
C ASP A 67 4.83 -3.84 9.48
N ALA A 68 3.51 -3.81 9.41
CA ALA A 68 2.78 -2.77 8.68
C ALA A 68 3.08 -1.36 9.21
N GLY A 69 3.19 -1.18 10.52
CA GLY A 69 3.56 0.09 11.14
C GLY A 69 4.96 0.54 10.71
N LYS A 70 5.92 -0.39 10.67
CA LYS A 70 7.26 -0.09 10.18
C LYS A 70 7.28 0.32 8.69
N ALA A 71 6.49 -0.36 7.86
CA ALA A 71 6.34 0.01 6.46
C ALA A 71 5.75 1.43 6.31
N VAL A 72 4.75 1.78 7.13
CA VAL A 72 4.20 3.15 7.17
C VAL A 72 5.30 4.17 7.49
N GLU A 73 6.13 3.95 8.51
CA GLU A 73 7.23 4.87 8.86
C GLU A 73 8.20 5.09 7.69
N ILE A 74 8.59 4.03 6.98
CA ILE A 74 9.61 4.08 5.93
C ILE A 74 9.06 4.77 4.67
N LEU A 75 7.81 4.48 4.30
CA LEU A 75 7.27 4.84 2.99
C LEU A 75 6.47 6.14 2.99
N SER A 76 6.05 6.62 4.17
CA SER A 76 5.26 7.84 4.30
C SER A 76 6.00 9.05 3.74
N GLY A 77 5.32 9.84 2.91
CA GLY A 77 5.83 11.08 2.34
C GLY A 77 6.72 10.92 1.11
N VAL A 78 7.01 9.69 0.66
CA VAL A 78 7.75 9.48 -0.60
C VAL A 78 6.97 10.11 -1.74
N ASN A 79 7.56 11.10 -2.42
CA ASN A 79 6.90 11.89 -3.44
C ASN A 79 7.43 11.53 -4.83
N CYS A 80 6.53 11.24 -5.76
CA CYS A 80 6.86 10.96 -7.16
C CYS A 80 6.73 12.25 -7.98
N HIS A 81 7.86 12.81 -8.43
CA HIS A 81 7.90 13.98 -9.31
C HIS A 81 7.08 15.19 -8.83
N GLY A 82 7.03 15.45 -7.52
CA GLY A 82 6.32 16.60 -6.96
C GLY A 82 4.79 16.45 -6.92
N ARG A 83 4.22 15.27 -7.21
CA ARG A 83 2.77 15.02 -7.19
C ARG A 83 2.16 15.05 -5.79
N GLY A 84 2.96 15.12 -4.74
CA GLY A 84 2.51 15.14 -3.34
C GLY A 84 2.21 13.75 -2.78
N THR A 85 2.47 12.70 -3.55
CA THR A 85 2.35 11.28 -3.17
C THR A 85 3.13 10.40 -4.17
N SER A 86 3.15 9.08 -3.94
CA SER A 86 3.75 8.06 -4.80
C SER A 86 3.06 6.71 -4.57
N CYS A 87 3.34 5.69 -5.39
CA CYS A 87 2.77 4.35 -5.18
C CYS A 87 3.12 3.77 -3.79
N SER A 88 4.32 4.04 -3.27
CA SER A 88 4.73 3.58 -1.94
C SER A 88 4.10 4.41 -0.82
N ASP A 89 3.99 5.72 -1.01
CA ASP A 89 3.28 6.59 -0.06
C ASP A 89 1.77 6.24 0.00
N GLN A 90 1.15 5.92 -1.13
CA GLN A 90 -0.24 5.45 -1.16
C GLN A 90 -0.40 4.12 -0.40
N LEU A 91 0.53 3.18 -0.53
CA LEU A 91 0.55 1.98 0.32
C LEU A 91 0.61 2.36 1.81
N ALA A 92 1.49 3.29 2.20
CA ALA A 92 1.59 3.73 3.59
C ALA A 92 0.29 4.36 4.13
N ARG A 93 -0.41 5.16 3.32
CA ARG A 93 -1.71 5.74 3.71
C ARG A 93 -2.78 4.67 3.88
N ILE A 94 -2.85 3.72 2.96
CA ILE A 94 -3.78 2.57 3.03
C ILE A 94 -3.51 1.75 4.29
N LEU A 95 -2.25 1.36 4.53
CA LEU A 95 -1.88 0.61 5.74
C LEU A 95 -2.29 1.37 7.00
N ARG A 96 -1.96 2.65 7.10
CA ARG A 96 -2.34 3.50 8.23
C ARG A 96 -3.85 3.56 8.47
N SER A 97 -4.68 3.57 7.40
CA SER A 97 -6.13 3.63 7.56
C SER A 97 -6.76 2.32 8.06
N ILE A 98 -6.04 1.19 7.95
CA ILE A 98 -6.57 -0.14 8.27
C ILE A 98 -5.89 -0.81 9.47
N THR A 99 -4.72 -0.32 9.90
CA THR A 99 -3.98 -0.81 11.06
C THR A 99 -3.95 0.16 12.23
N GLY A 100 -4.69 1.28 12.14
CA GLY A 100 -4.84 2.28 13.20
C GLY A 100 -5.73 1.81 14.35
#